data_AF-A0A6P8TB43-F1
#
_entry.id   AF-A0A6P8TB43-F1
#
_cell.length_a   1.000
_cell.length_b   1.000
_cell.length_c   1.000
_cell.angle_alpha   90.00
_cell.angle_beta   90.00
_cell.angle_gamma   90.00
#
_symmetry.space_group_name_H-M   'P 1'
#
loop_
_entity.id
_entity.type
_entity.pdbx_description
1 polymer ?
#
loop_
_entity_poly.entity_id
_entity_poly.type
_entity_poly.pdbx_seq_one_letter_code
_entity_poly.pdbx_strand_id
1 'polypeptide(L)'
;MASPSWFSPWRRSLLLILATCFLSEFASSTHFPRDLEPISVVGSAQAYQFPGFQGLLQDNDTLRLGLDFQRLLRINHMLYIAARDHVFAVNLTTASEEFFPQLKLTWRSEDVSKCTVRGKNSDECYNYVKVLVPRDDETLFACGTNAFNPTCRNYKVK
;
A
#
# COMPACT_ATOMS: atom_id res chain seq x y z
N MET A 1 21.66 -59.17 61.41
CA MET A 1 22.24 -59.14 60.05
C MET A 1 21.23 -58.44 59.14
N ALA A 2 21.64 -57.31 58.53
CA ALA A 2 21.00 -56.54 57.42
C ALA A 2 19.59 -55.99 57.67
N SER A 3 19.15 -54.75 57.40
CA SER A 3 19.53 -53.57 56.57
C SER A 3 18.55 -52.42 56.97
N PRO A 4 18.54 -51.19 56.39
CA PRO A 4 19.43 -50.62 55.38
C PRO A 4 20.04 -49.25 55.76
N SER A 5 21.18 -49.01 55.13
CA SER A 5 21.86 -47.75 54.93
C SER A 5 20.96 -46.64 54.35
N TRP A 6 20.61 -45.66 55.16
CA TRP A 6 20.47 -44.29 54.66
C TRP A 6 21.85 -43.84 54.25
N PHE A 7 22.09 -43.56 52.97
CA PHE A 7 23.06 -42.63 52.39
C PHE A 7 23.33 -43.07 50.95
N SER A 8 22.35 -42.87 50.05
CA SER A 8 22.57 -43.03 48.61
C SER A 8 23.20 -41.74 48.06
N PRO A 9 24.41 -41.79 47.45
CA PRO A 9 25.07 -40.62 46.87
C PRO A 9 24.26 -40.02 45.71
N TRP A 10 23.35 -40.79 45.10
CA TRP A 10 22.47 -40.31 44.02
C TRP A 10 21.49 -39.22 44.45
N ARG A 11 21.07 -39.18 45.73
CA ARG A 11 20.14 -38.14 46.21
C ARG A 11 20.76 -36.74 46.26
N ARG A 12 22.06 -36.64 46.58
CA ARG A 12 22.77 -35.35 46.60
C ARG A 12 23.06 -34.86 45.18
N SER A 13 23.43 -35.78 44.28
CA SER A 13 23.60 -35.47 42.86
C SER A 13 22.28 -35.01 42.21
N LEU A 14 21.15 -35.62 42.55
CA LEU A 14 19.83 -35.18 42.04
C LEU A 14 19.45 -33.76 42.48
N LEU A 15 19.73 -33.42 43.75
CA LEU A 15 19.46 -32.09 44.30
C LEU A 15 20.35 -31.00 43.67
N LEU A 16 21.62 -31.32 43.39
CA LEU A 16 22.52 -30.42 42.67
C LEU A 16 22.10 -30.23 41.21
N ILE A 17 21.64 -31.28 40.53
CA ILE A 17 21.14 -31.21 39.14
C ILE A 17 19.85 -30.37 39.07
N LEU A 18 18.92 -30.57 40.02
CA LEU A 18 17.71 -29.74 40.13
C LEU A 18 18.05 -28.27 40.38
N ALA A 19 19.00 -27.98 41.28
CA ALA A 19 19.45 -26.61 41.56
C ALA A 19 20.14 -25.94 40.36
N THR A 20 20.91 -26.70 39.56
CA THR A 20 21.47 -26.18 38.30
C THR A 20 20.41 -25.91 37.24
N CYS A 21 19.34 -26.71 37.19
CA CYS A 21 18.20 -26.46 36.29
C CYS A 21 17.44 -25.17 36.67
N PHE A 22 17.27 -24.88 37.97
CA PHE A 22 16.64 -23.63 38.43
C PHE A 22 17.46 -22.38 38.10
N LEU A 23 18.78 -22.49 37.92
CA LEU A 23 19.63 -21.36 37.52
C LEU A 23 19.71 -21.18 35.99
N SER A 24 19.31 -22.20 35.20
CA SER A 24 19.32 -22.16 33.73
C SER A 24 18.02 -21.64 33.10
N GLU A 25 17.02 -21.25 33.89
CA GLU A 25 15.76 -20.67 33.36
C GLU A 25 15.83 -19.18 33.02
N PHE A 26 17.00 -18.54 33.14
CA PHE A 26 17.27 -17.27 32.45
C PHE A 26 17.70 -17.52 30.99
N ALA A 27 16.95 -18.36 30.27
CA ALA A 27 16.91 -18.23 28.83
C ALA A 27 16.21 -16.91 28.55
N SER A 28 16.97 -15.87 28.19
CA SER A 28 16.42 -14.59 27.76
C SER A 28 15.30 -14.83 26.75
N SER A 29 14.05 -14.72 27.18
CA SER A 29 12.92 -14.61 26.28
C SER A 29 13.09 -13.28 25.57
N THR A 30 13.72 -13.30 24.40
CA THR A 30 13.68 -12.16 23.48
C THR A 30 12.23 -12.06 23.01
N HIS A 31 11.40 -11.37 23.80
CA HIS A 31 10.02 -11.07 23.45
C HIS A 31 10.02 -10.35 22.11
N PHE A 32 9.06 -10.71 21.25
CA PHE A 32 8.87 -10.04 19.98
C PHE A 32 8.78 -8.51 20.22
N PRO A 33 9.51 -7.68 19.47
CA PRO A 33 9.53 -6.24 19.69
C PRO A 33 8.12 -5.65 19.70
N ARG A 34 7.88 -4.71 20.62
CA ARG A 34 6.67 -3.88 20.61
C ARG A 34 6.97 -2.60 19.84
N ASP A 35 5.94 -2.06 19.20
CA ASP A 35 6.04 -0.75 18.55
C ASP A 35 6.39 0.33 19.58
N LEU A 36 7.19 1.30 19.14
CA LEU A 36 7.55 2.47 19.94
C LEU A 36 6.45 3.53 19.83
N GLU A 37 6.30 4.34 20.88
CA GLU A 37 5.41 5.50 20.84
C GLU A 37 5.98 6.62 19.95
N PRO A 38 5.13 7.33 19.18
CA PRO A 38 5.57 8.42 18.32
C PRO A 38 6.00 9.65 19.14
N ILE A 39 7.03 10.37 18.66
CA ILE A 39 7.52 11.61 19.30
C ILE A 39 6.49 12.74 19.19
N SER A 40 5.75 12.80 18.09
CA SER A 40 4.69 13.77 17.86
C SER A 40 3.57 13.15 17.02
N VAL A 41 2.34 13.59 17.25
CA VAL A 41 1.15 13.14 16.54
C VAL A 41 0.42 14.35 15.99
N VAL A 42 0.09 14.31 14.71
CA VAL A 42 -0.80 15.29 14.08
C VAL A 42 -2.22 14.77 14.19
N GLY A 43 -3.08 15.54 14.85
CA GLY A 43 -4.50 15.20 15.00
C GLY A 43 -5.25 15.26 13.68
N SER A 44 -6.43 14.62 13.63
CA SER A 44 -7.28 14.62 12.44
C SER A 44 -7.67 16.02 12.00
N ALA A 45 -8.00 16.91 12.95
CA ALA A 45 -8.40 18.30 12.65
C ALA A 45 -7.31 19.08 11.90
N GLN A 46 -6.04 18.90 12.26
CA GLN A 46 -4.91 19.50 11.55
C GLN A 46 -4.64 18.78 10.23
N ALA A 47 -4.76 17.45 10.20
CA ALA A 47 -4.55 16.68 8.98
C ALA A 47 -5.53 17.08 7.85
N TYR A 48 -6.78 17.42 8.18
CA TYR A 48 -7.77 17.89 7.20
C TYR A 48 -7.47 19.27 6.60
N GLN A 49 -6.52 20.03 7.16
CA GLN A 49 -6.13 21.33 6.61
C GLN A 49 -5.14 21.20 5.45
N PHE A 50 -4.50 20.04 5.27
CA PHE A 50 -3.60 19.84 4.15
C PHE A 50 -4.38 19.76 2.82
N PRO A 51 -3.88 20.40 1.75
CA PRO A 51 -4.53 20.34 0.45
C PRO A 51 -4.52 18.89 -0.08
N GLY A 52 -5.66 18.47 -0.61
CA GLY A 52 -5.86 17.10 -1.08
C GLY A 52 -6.59 17.05 -2.41
N PHE A 53 -6.22 16.09 -3.25
CA PHE A 53 -6.96 15.80 -4.47
C PHE A 53 -8.20 14.96 -4.16
N GLN A 54 -9.38 15.49 -4.47
CA GLN A 54 -10.65 14.79 -4.22
C GLN A 54 -11.19 14.02 -5.44
N GLY A 55 -10.43 13.97 -6.54
CA GLY A 55 -10.88 13.31 -7.77
C GLY A 55 -11.84 14.18 -8.61
N LEU A 56 -12.62 13.53 -9.46
CA LEU A 56 -13.61 14.16 -10.35
C LEU A 56 -15.00 14.10 -9.73
N LEU A 57 -15.36 15.07 -8.90
CA LEU A 57 -16.69 15.15 -8.29
C LEU A 57 -17.82 15.40 -9.31
N GLN A 58 -17.51 15.70 -10.58
CA GLN A 58 -18.52 15.84 -11.65
C GLN A 58 -18.67 14.58 -12.51
N ASP A 59 -17.82 13.58 -12.34
CA ASP A 59 -17.91 12.32 -13.10
C ASP A 59 -18.77 11.32 -12.33
N ASN A 60 -19.85 10.84 -12.94
CA ASN A 60 -20.83 9.96 -12.29
C ASN A 60 -20.21 8.65 -11.78
N ASP A 61 -19.28 8.06 -12.54
CA ASP A 61 -18.62 6.83 -12.15
C ASP A 61 -17.67 7.08 -10.96
N THR A 62 -16.91 8.17 -10.98
CA THR A 62 -16.03 8.57 -9.88
C THR A 62 -16.83 8.91 -8.61
N LEU A 63 -17.98 9.59 -8.73
CA LEU A 63 -18.87 9.87 -7.59
C LEU A 63 -19.41 8.58 -6.96
N ARG A 64 -19.77 7.59 -7.78
CA ARG A 64 -20.37 6.35 -7.33
C ARG A 64 -19.35 5.33 -6.81
N LEU A 65 -18.23 5.19 -7.51
CA LEU A 65 -17.24 4.14 -7.29
C LEU A 65 -15.94 4.67 -6.66
N GLY A 66 -15.83 5.98 -6.42
CA GLY A 66 -14.57 6.61 -6.02
C GLY A 66 -13.59 6.73 -7.19
N LEU A 67 -12.42 7.33 -6.94
CA LEU A 67 -11.38 7.55 -7.95
C LEU A 67 -10.65 6.25 -8.35
N ASP A 68 -10.53 5.30 -7.42
CA ASP A 68 -9.62 4.16 -7.49
C ASP A 68 -8.21 4.56 -7.92
N PHE A 69 -7.56 5.33 -7.04
CA PHE A 69 -6.15 5.68 -7.16
C PHE A 69 -5.27 4.44 -7.34
N GLN A 70 -4.32 4.51 -8.27
CA GLN A 70 -3.37 3.44 -8.57
C GLN A 70 -1.93 3.82 -8.24
N ARG A 71 -1.48 4.99 -8.70
CA ARG A 71 -0.08 5.40 -8.57
C ARG A 71 0.12 6.91 -8.74
N LEU A 72 1.14 7.45 -8.06
CA LEU A 72 1.72 8.76 -8.31
C LEU A 72 3.05 8.64 -9.07
N LEU A 73 3.27 9.56 -10.00
CA LEU A 73 4.55 9.74 -10.70
C LEU A 73 4.87 11.24 -10.74
N ARG A 74 6.04 11.65 -10.25
CA ARG A 74 6.50 13.02 -10.38
C ARG A 74 7.56 13.12 -11.48
N ILE A 75 7.39 14.06 -12.40
CA ILE A 75 8.39 14.43 -13.40
C ILE A 75 8.53 15.95 -13.34
N ASN A 76 9.73 16.43 -13.01
CA ASN A 76 10.00 17.86 -12.79
C ASN A 76 9.02 18.47 -11.77
N HIS A 77 8.22 19.44 -12.21
CA HIS A 77 7.19 20.11 -11.42
C HIS A 77 5.79 19.52 -11.63
N MET A 78 5.63 18.50 -12.47
CA MET A 78 4.35 17.85 -12.71
C MET A 78 4.21 16.59 -11.87
N LEU A 79 3.08 16.46 -11.20
CA LEU A 79 2.66 15.25 -10.49
C LEU A 79 1.52 14.60 -11.27
N TYR A 80 1.78 13.39 -11.76
CA TYR A 80 0.81 12.56 -12.45
C TYR A 80 0.14 11.60 -11.47
N ILE A 81 -1.17 11.47 -11.59
CA ILE A 81 -2.02 10.64 -10.73
C ILE A 81 -2.76 9.65 -11.63
N ALA A 82 -2.33 8.39 -11.61
CA ALA A 82 -2.98 7.31 -12.33
C ALA A 82 -4.13 6.72 -11.50
N ALA A 83 -5.28 6.54 -12.13
CA ALA A 83 -6.53 6.12 -11.51
C ALA A 83 -7.34 5.19 -12.43
N ARG A 84 -8.58 4.87 -12.07
CA ARG A 84 -9.54 4.24 -12.98
C ARG A 84 -9.87 5.19 -14.12
N ASP A 85 -9.74 4.70 -15.35
CA ASP A 85 -9.96 5.36 -16.63
C ASP A 85 -9.22 6.69 -16.87
N HIS A 86 -8.42 7.15 -15.92
CA HIS A 86 -7.90 8.51 -15.93
C HIS A 86 -6.44 8.58 -15.51
N VAL A 87 -5.74 9.54 -16.10
CA VAL A 87 -4.46 10.06 -15.58
C VAL A 87 -4.62 11.58 -15.45
N PHE A 88 -4.39 12.11 -14.26
CA PHE A 88 -4.39 13.54 -13.99
C PHE A 88 -2.96 14.06 -13.95
N ALA A 89 -2.76 15.33 -14.30
CA ALA A 89 -1.49 16.02 -14.08
C ALA A 89 -1.72 17.31 -13.29
N VAL A 90 -0.97 17.45 -12.21
CA VAL A 90 -0.99 18.59 -11.29
C VAL A 90 0.36 19.29 -11.35
N ASN A 91 0.39 20.59 -11.67
CA ASN A 91 1.58 21.41 -11.54
C ASN A 91 1.80 21.80 -10.08
N LEU A 92 2.88 21.29 -9.49
CA LEU A 92 3.25 21.50 -8.09
C LEU A 92 3.71 22.93 -7.81
N THR A 93 4.04 23.75 -8.82
CA THR A 93 4.38 25.16 -8.58
C THR A 93 3.16 26.02 -8.27
N THR A 94 1.97 25.64 -8.76
CA THR A 94 0.72 26.37 -8.52
C THR A 94 -0.18 25.70 -7.49
N ALA A 95 0.16 24.48 -7.05
CA ALA A 95 -0.66 23.68 -6.14
C ALA A 95 -0.54 24.07 -4.65
N SER A 96 0.12 25.19 -4.33
CA SER A 96 0.31 25.67 -2.95
C SER A 96 -0.97 26.15 -2.28
N GLU A 97 -1.96 26.59 -3.07
CA GLU A 97 -3.22 27.12 -2.59
C GLU A 97 -4.37 26.14 -2.82
N GLU A 98 -4.52 25.63 -4.05
CA GLU A 98 -5.52 24.62 -4.41
C GLU A 98 -4.90 23.48 -5.23
N PHE A 99 -5.08 22.25 -4.77
CA PHE A 99 -4.57 21.06 -5.43
C PHE A 99 -5.56 20.57 -6.50
N PHE A 100 -5.59 21.25 -7.65
CA PHE A 100 -6.44 20.89 -8.78
C PHE A 100 -5.61 20.41 -9.99
N PRO A 101 -6.11 19.43 -10.77
CA PRO A 101 -5.43 18.96 -11.96
C PRO A 101 -5.63 19.93 -13.14
N GLN A 102 -4.55 20.37 -13.77
CA GLN A 102 -4.58 21.21 -14.97
C GLN A 102 -4.85 20.38 -16.23
N LEU A 103 -4.39 19.13 -16.26
CA LEU A 103 -4.57 18.23 -17.39
C LEU A 103 -5.22 16.92 -16.95
N LYS A 104 -6.05 16.38 -17.84
CA LYS A 104 -6.69 15.07 -17.67
C LYS A 104 -6.63 14.28 -18.97
N LEU A 105 -6.11 13.07 -18.86
CA LEU A 105 -6.28 12.03 -19.86
C LEU A 105 -7.45 11.12 -19.46
N THR A 106 -8.34 10.81 -20.40
CA THR A 106 -9.37 9.78 -20.24
C THR A 106 -9.08 8.61 -21.17
N TRP A 107 -8.98 7.41 -20.62
CA TRP A 107 -8.73 6.16 -21.31
C TRP A 107 -9.64 5.07 -20.74
N ARG A 108 -10.89 5.07 -21.20
CA ARG A 108 -11.90 4.05 -20.86
C ARG A 108 -11.73 2.80 -21.71
N SER A 109 -12.19 1.67 -21.19
CA SER A 109 -12.29 0.42 -21.96
C SER A 109 -13.55 0.39 -22.81
N GLU A 110 -13.46 -0.17 -24.01
CA GLU A 110 -14.61 -0.49 -24.86
C GLU A 110 -15.16 -1.91 -24.57
N ASP A 111 -14.43 -2.71 -23.79
CA ASP A 111 -14.72 -4.13 -23.54
C ASP A 111 -15.45 -4.38 -22.22
N VAL A 112 -15.98 -3.33 -21.55
CA VAL A 112 -16.66 -3.43 -20.25
C VAL A 112 -17.78 -4.48 -20.28
N SER A 113 -18.64 -4.43 -21.30
CA SER A 113 -19.75 -5.38 -21.46
C SER A 113 -19.26 -6.81 -21.69
N LYS A 114 -18.20 -7.00 -22.49
CA LYS A 114 -17.59 -8.31 -22.73
C LYS A 114 -16.96 -8.89 -21.47
N CYS A 115 -16.40 -8.03 -20.61
CA CYS A 115 -15.82 -8.43 -19.34
C CYS A 115 -16.90 -8.88 -18.35
N THR A 116 -18.01 -8.14 -18.22
CA THR A 116 -19.08 -8.49 -17.27
C THR A 116 -19.81 -9.78 -17.67
N VAL A 117 -20.07 -10.00 -18.97
CA VAL A 117 -20.70 -11.26 -19.43
C VAL A 117 -19.80 -12.50 -19.23
N ARG A 118 -18.50 -12.31 -19.00
CA ARG A 118 -17.56 -13.38 -18.61
C ARG A 118 -17.56 -13.66 -17.09
N GLY A 119 -18.45 -13.02 -16.33
CA GLY A 119 -18.65 -13.27 -14.91
C GLY A 119 -17.79 -12.42 -13.98
N LYS A 120 -17.20 -11.32 -14.48
CA LYS A 120 -16.51 -10.34 -13.64
C LYS A 120 -17.50 -9.31 -13.08
N ASN A 121 -17.19 -8.77 -11.90
CA ASN A 121 -18.01 -7.70 -11.33
C ASN A 121 -17.87 -6.43 -12.20
N SER A 122 -18.93 -5.63 -12.26
CA SER A 122 -18.99 -4.48 -13.16
C SER A 122 -17.96 -3.40 -12.82
N ASP A 123 -17.61 -3.25 -11.55
CA ASP A 123 -16.55 -2.38 -11.05
C ASP A 123 -15.14 -2.87 -11.44
N GLU A 124 -14.90 -4.17 -11.58
CA GLU A 124 -13.59 -4.69 -12.01
C GLU A 124 -13.32 -4.51 -13.51
N CYS A 125 -14.36 -4.25 -14.30
CA CYS A 125 -14.31 -4.23 -15.76
C CYS A 125 -13.89 -2.89 -16.38
N TYR A 126 -13.47 -1.92 -15.58
CA TYR A 126 -12.95 -0.65 -16.09
C TYR A 126 -11.45 -0.74 -16.46
N ASN A 127 -10.89 0.35 -16.98
CA ASN A 127 -9.46 0.43 -17.24
C ASN A 127 -8.70 1.03 -16.06
N TYR A 128 -8.00 0.21 -15.31
CA TYR A 128 -7.15 0.68 -14.20
C TYR A 128 -5.73 0.92 -14.71
N VAL A 129 -5.27 2.18 -14.71
CA VAL A 129 -3.91 2.52 -15.17
C VAL A 129 -2.90 2.12 -14.10
N LYS A 130 -2.27 0.96 -14.28
CA LYS A 130 -1.33 0.35 -13.30
C LYS A 130 0.13 0.72 -13.57
N VAL A 131 0.48 0.97 -14.83
CA VAL A 131 1.83 1.37 -15.25
C VAL A 131 1.76 2.77 -15.82
N LEU A 132 2.61 3.65 -15.30
CA LEU A 132 2.84 4.98 -15.82
C LEU A 132 4.30 5.33 -15.55
N VAL A 133 5.09 5.46 -16.62
CA VAL A 133 6.53 5.74 -16.53
C VAL A 133 6.96 6.71 -17.64
N PRO A 134 8.00 7.53 -17.41
CA PRO A 134 8.66 8.24 -18.51
C PRO A 134 9.25 7.23 -19.48
N ARG A 135 9.05 7.45 -20.78
CA ARG A 135 9.68 6.64 -21.83
C ARG A 135 10.87 7.36 -22.44
N ASP A 136 10.71 8.65 -22.67
CA ASP A 136 11.71 9.61 -23.13
C ASP A 136 11.31 11.01 -22.63
N ASP A 137 12.06 12.04 -23.04
CA ASP A 137 11.89 13.41 -22.55
C ASP A 137 10.51 14.01 -22.88
N GLU A 138 9.82 13.49 -23.90
CA GLU A 138 8.55 14.03 -24.39
C GLU A 138 7.37 13.07 -24.23
N THR A 139 7.58 11.83 -23.78
CA THR A 139 6.52 10.81 -23.74
C THR A 139 6.45 9.99 -22.46
N LEU A 140 5.21 9.67 -22.09
CA LEU A 140 4.85 8.72 -21.06
C LEU A 140 4.44 7.40 -21.70
N PHE A 141 4.94 6.30 -21.17
CA PHE A 141 4.42 4.97 -21.44
C PHE A 141 3.46 4.55 -20.33
N ALA A 142 2.25 4.17 -20.72
CA ALA A 142 1.20 3.77 -19.80
C ALA A 142 0.61 2.41 -20.18
N CYS A 143 0.32 1.57 -19.19
CA CYS A 143 -0.46 0.35 -19.36
C CYS A 143 -1.59 0.29 -18.35
N GLY A 144 -2.74 -0.20 -18.79
CA GLY A 144 -3.91 -0.38 -17.95
C GLY A 144 -4.53 -1.76 -18.12
N THR A 145 -5.36 -2.15 -17.15
CA THR A 145 -6.05 -3.46 -17.15
C THR A 145 -7.05 -3.61 -18.29
N ASN A 146 -7.61 -2.49 -18.76
CA ASN A 146 -8.54 -2.37 -19.88
C ASN A 146 -9.57 -3.51 -19.91
N ALA A 147 -10.40 -3.62 -18.86
CA ALA A 147 -11.43 -4.66 -18.73
C ALA A 147 -10.90 -6.11 -18.80
N PHE A 148 -9.82 -6.42 -18.08
CA PHE A 148 -9.09 -7.69 -18.15
C PHE A 148 -8.54 -8.02 -19.55
N ASN A 149 -8.31 -7.01 -20.38
CA ASN A 149 -7.61 -7.11 -21.66
C ASN A 149 -6.44 -6.10 -21.70
N PRO A 150 -5.35 -6.35 -20.94
CA PRO A 150 -4.31 -5.36 -20.68
C PRO A 150 -3.72 -4.77 -21.96
N THR A 151 -3.62 -3.45 -22.01
CA THR A 151 -3.15 -2.72 -23.20
C THR A 151 -2.18 -1.63 -22.75
N CYS A 152 -1.25 -1.26 -23.62
CA CYS A 152 -0.28 -0.19 -23.38
C CYS A 152 -0.32 0.87 -24.49
N ARG A 153 -0.01 2.12 -24.16
CA ARG A 153 0.01 3.27 -25.08
C ARG A 153 1.13 4.24 -24.73
N ASN A 154 1.60 5.00 -25.72
CA ASN A 154 2.49 6.15 -25.52
C ASN A 154 1.68 7.43 -25.59
N TYR A 155 1.93 8.36 -24.66
CA TYR A 155 1.28 9.66 -24.58
C TYR A 155 2.34 10.77 -24.62
N LYS A 156 2.11 11.79 -25.44
CA LYS A 156 2.97 12.97 -25.46
C LYS A 156 2.69 13.87 -24.26
N VAL A 157 3.75 14.30 -23.60
CA VAL A 157 3.72 15.33 -22.57
C VAL A 157 3.90 16.67 -23.30
N LYS A 158 2.79 17.37 -23.56
CA LYS A 158 2.81 18.72 -24.14
C LYS A 158 2.80 19.77 -23.05
#